data_AF-A0A5C8PSQ6-F1
#
_entry.id   AF-A0A5C8PSQ6-F1
#
_cell.length_a   1.000
_cell.length_b   1.000
_cell.length_c   1.000
_cell.angle_alpha   90.00
_cell.angle_beta   90.00
_cell.angle_gamma   90.00
#
_symmetry.space_group_name_H-M   'P 1'
#
loop_
_entity.id
_entity.type
_entity.pdbx_description
1 polymer ?
#
loop_
_entity_poly.entity_id
_entity_poly.type
_entity_poly.pdbx_seq_one_letter_code
_entity_poly.pdbx_strand_id
1 'polypeptide(L)'
;MTKAKQPVAARPTEATLRRALIGTCRRMNALGINQGTSGNASVRIGRDRFLITPSGVSYDAMLPAQIPTMTLSGRWYGARRPSSEWRFHRDILAARADAGAVIHTHGPLATTLAVLRRDIPPFHYMVAVAGGDSIRCAPYATFGTQALSDLALAALAGRRACLLANHGLIAIGATLEKALALAVEVEALAGMYLRACAIGEPALLSAAQMAEALALFRTYGTPDFPDADLVHAGTRLPRG
;
A
#
# COMPACT_ATOMS: atom_id res chain seq x y z
N MET A 1 38.72 -3.49 -15.96
CA MET A 1 38.32 -2.79 -14.73
C MET A 1 37.03 -3.42 -14.21
N THR A 2 37.14 -4.25 -13.18
CA THR A 2 36.03 -4.93 -12.51
C THR A 2 35.16 -3.92 -11.76
N LYS A 3 33.89 -3.75 -12.14
CA LYS A 3 32.92 -2.95 -11.39
C LYS A 3 32.77 -3.55 -9.99
N ALA A 4 33.18 -2.80 -8.96
CA ALA A 4 32.95 -3.17 -7.58
C ALA A 4 31.44 -3.34 -7.34
N LYS A 5 31.02 -4.50 -6.84
CA LYS A 5 29.66 -4.72 -6.34
C LYS A 5 29.41 -3.69 -5.24
N GLN A 6 28.41 -2.82 -5.42
CA GLN A 6 27.91 -1.97 -4.34
C GLN A 6 27.58 -2.86 -3.12
N PRO A 7 27.91 -2.43 -1.90
CA PRO A 7 27.57 -3.18 -0.71
C PRO A 7 26.05 -3.32 -0.62
N VAL A 8 25.58 -4.56 -0.52
CA VAL A 8 24.17 -4.84 -0.24
C VAL A 8 23.85 -4.19 1.11
N ALA A 9 22.94 -3.22 1.12
CA ALA A 9 22.53 -2.54 2.35
C ALA A 9 22.16 -3.58 3.42
N ALA A 10 22.71 -3.43 4.63
CA ALA A 10 22.41 -4.33 5.73
C ALA A 10 20.89 -4.35 5.99
N ARG A 11 20.33 -5.54 6.19
CA ARG A 11 18.90 -5.66 6.51
C ARG A 11 18.59 -4.87 7.78
N PRO A 12 17.50 -4.08 7.81
CA PRO A 12 17.16 -3.30 8.99
C PRO A 12 16.91 -4.21 10.19
N THR A 13 17.38 -3.79 11.37
CA THR A 13 17.13 -4.50 12.62
C THR A 13 15.66 -4.39 13.01
N GLU A 14 15.18 -5.36 13.80
CA GLU A 14 13.79 -5.33 14.29
C GLU A 14 13.49 -4.05 15.08
N ALA A 15 14.44 -3.56 15.89
CA ALA A 15 14.29 -2.31 16.64
C ALA A 15 14.08 -1.09 15.71
N THR A 16 14.80 -1.05 14.57
CA THR A 16 14.61 0.01 13.56
C THR A 16 13.26 -0.11 12.88
N LEU A 17 12.81 -1.32 12.55
CA LEU A 17 11.50 -1.55 11.93
C LEU A 17 10.34 -1.18 12.86
N ARG A 18 10.44 -1.46 14.17
CA ARG A 18 9.44 -1.04 15.16
C ARG A 18 9.29 0.49 15.19
N ARG A 19 10.41 1.22 15.15
CA ARG A 19 10.40 2.69 15.08
C ARG A 19 9.83 3.20 13.75
N ALA A 20 10.24 2.58 12.63
CA ALA A 20 9.72 2.93 11.31
C ALA A 20 8.21 2.74 11.24
N LEU A 21 7.69 1.63 11.77
CA LEU A 21 6.25 1.32 11.82
C LEU A 21 5.47 2.40 12.59
N ILE A 22 5.97 2.82 13.76
CA ILE A 22 5.37 3.93 14.53
C ILE A 22 5.41 5.24 13.73
N GLY A 23 6.54 5.53 13.09
CA GLY A 23 6.68 6.70 12.21
C GLY A 23 5.67 6.71 11.06
N THR A 24 5.47 5.57 10.41
CA THR A 24 4.44 5.39 9.37
C THR A 24 3.05 5.67 9.90
N CYS A 25 2.67 5.13 11.06
CA CYS A 25 1.37 5.35 11.67
C CYS A 25 1.11 6.82 12.01
N ARG A 26 2.09 7.50 12.59
CA ARG A 26 2.00 8.95 12.85
C ARG A 26 1.88 9.74 11.55
N ARG A 27 2.61 9.34 10.50
CA ARG A 27 2.53 9.99 9.19
C ARG A 27 1.17 9.77 8.52
N MET A 28 0.55 8.59 8.66
CA MET A 28 -0.83 8.35 8.20
C MET A 28 -1.81 9.37 8.80
N ASN A 29 -1.73 9.58 10.13
CA ASN A 29 -2.58 10.58 10.81
C ASN A 29 -2.24 12.01 10.37
N ALA A 30 -0.96 12.36 10.30
CA ALA A 30 -0.52 13.70 9.90
C ALA A 30 -0.91 14.06 8.45
N LEU A 31 -1.01 13.07 7.57
CA LEU A 31 -1.44 13.26 6.18
C LEU A 31 -2.98 13.24 6.03
N GLY A 32 -3.73 13.01 7.11
CA GLY A 32 -5.20 12.98 7.07
C GLY A 32 -5.79 11.73 6.40
N ILE A 33 -4.95 10.75 6.04
CA ILE A 33 -5.40 9.49 5.42
C ILE A 33 -5.84 8.44 6.45
N ASN A 34 -5.75 8.76 7.74
CA ASN A 34 -6.20 7.95 8.86
C ASN A 34 -6.61 8.85 10.03
N GLN A 35 -7.54 8.39 10.89
CA GLN A 35 -7.93 9.11 12.09
C GLN A 35 -7.77 8.26 13.35
N GLY A 36 -7.14 8.83 14.37
CA GLY A 36 -6.94 8.17 15.66
C GLY A 36 -6.22 6.83 15.52
N THR A 37 -6.94 5.75 15.83
CA THR A 37 -6.43 4.36 15.87
C THR A 37 -7.17 3.42 14.92
N SER A 38 -7.90 3.96 13.93
CA SER A 38 -8.77 3.17 13.06
C SER A 38 -8.02 2.26 12.08
N GLY A 39 -6.98 2.78 11.43
CA GLY A 39 -6.09 1.99 10.58
C GLY A 39 -5.09 1.13 11.35
N ASN A 40 -4.22 0.46 10.60
CA ASN A 40 -3.14 -0.35 11.15
C ASN A 40 -2.05 -0.60 10.09
N ALA A 41 -0.86 -1.00 10.52
CA ALA A 41 0.27 -1.24 9.63
C ALA A 41 1.07 -2.46 10.08
N SER A 42 1.67 -3.17 9.11
CA SER A 42 2.58 -4.27 9.38
C SER A 42 3.80 -4.25 8.47
N VAL A 43 4.91 -4.83 8.93
CA VAL A 43 6.13 -5.01 8.15
C VAL A 43 6.72 -6.40 8.37
N ARG A 44 7.12 -7.08 7.30
CA ARG A 44 7.73 -8.41 7.34
C ARG A 44 9.08 -8.37 8.05
N ILE A 45 9.35 -9.39 8.86
CA ILE A 45 10.66 -9.65 9.46
C ILE A 45 11.07 -11.12 9.24
N GLY A 46 12.20 -11.33 8.57
CA GLY A 46 12.62 -12.68 8.20
C GLY A 46 11.69 -13.33 7.17
N ARG A 47 11.56 -14.66 7.22
CA ARG A 47 10.79 -15.44 6.24
C ARG A 47 9.33 -15.66 6.64
N ASP A 48 9.07 -15.78 7.93
CA ASP A 48 7.84 -16.35 8.49
C ASP A 48 7.20 -15.48 9.58
N ARG A 49 7.70 -14.25 9.77
CA ARG A 49 7.22 -13.33 10.80
C ARG A 49 6.97 -11.92 10.26
N PHE A 50 6.20 -11.15 11.01
CA PHE A 50 5.95 -9.74 10.76
C PHE A 50 5.69 -8.99 12.07
N LEU A 51 5.98 -7.70 12.06
CA LEU A 51 5.56 -6.76 13.10
C LEU A 51 4.23 -6.16 12.70
N ILE A 52 3.33 -5.91 13.63
CA ILE A 52 2.04 -5.25 13.38
C ILE A 52 1.71 -4.29 14.52
N THR A 53 0.98 -3.22 14.22
CA THR A 53 0.49 -2.31 15.27
C THR A 53 -0.37 -3.04 16.30
N PRO A 54 -0.27 -2.68 17.59
CA PRO A 54 -1.15 -3.20 18.63
C PRO A 54 -2.55 -2.61 18.53
N SER A 55 -3.55 -3.35 18.99
CA SER A 55 -4.94 -2.87 19.06
C SER A 55 -5.09 -1.77 20.12
N GLY A 56 -5.81 -0.69 19.78
CA GLY A 56 -6.30 0.31 20.73
C GLY A 56 -5.22 1.20 21.38
N VAL A 57 -4.03 1.31 20.79
CA VAL A 57 -2.96 2.19 21.27
C VAL A 57 -2.86 3.40 20.34
N SER A 58 -2.97 4.60 20.91
CA SER A 58 -2.75 5.85 20.17
C SER A 58 -1.36 5.87 19.53
N TYR A 59 -1.27 6.25 18.26
CA TYR A 59 -0.02 6.32 17.50
C TYR A 59 0.98 7.31 18.09
N ASP A 60 0.53 8.36 18.76
CA ASP A 60 1.42 9.34 19.38
C ASP A 60 2.06 8.79 20.66
N ALA A 61 1.34 7.97 21.42
CA ALA A 61 1.83 7.35 22.66
C ALA A 61 2.47 5.97 22.46
N MET A 62 2.45 5.44 21.24
CA MET A 62 2.92 4.08 20.94
C MET A 62 4.45 3.96 21.10
N LEU A 63 4.88 2.97 21.89
CA LEU A 63 6.30 2.67 22.12
C LEU A 63 6.76 1.44 21.32
N PRO A 64 8.03 1.38 20.86
CA PRO A 64 8.55 0.23 20.10
C PRO A 64 8.36 -1.13 20.78
N ALA A 65 8.46 -1.19 22.11
CA ALA A 65 8.29 -2.41 22.89
C ALA A 65 6.83 -2.92 22.91
N GLN A 66 5.86 -2.08 22.53
CA GLN A 66 4.45 -2.43 22.48
C GLN A 66 4.04 -3.03 21.13
N ILE A 67 4.90 -2.99 20.09
CA ILE A 67 4.61 -3.58 18.78
C ILE A 67 4.64 -5.12 18.90
N PRO A 68 3.55 -5.86 18.68
CA PRO A 68 3.61 -7.31 18.66
C PRO A 68 4.33 -7.84 17.42
N THR A 69 4.98 -8.98 17.60
CA THR A 69 5.49 -9.82 16.51
C THR A 69 4.49 -10.94 16.28
N MET A 70 4.16 -11.23 15.03
CA MET A 70 3.32 -12.35 14.63
C MET A 70 4.04 -13.30 13.68
N THR A 71 3.71 -14.59 13.75
CA THR A 71 4.10 -15.60 12.77
C THR A 71 3.06 -15.71 11.66
N LEU A 72 3.45 -16.20 10.49
CA LEU A 72 2.51 -16.54 9.40
C LEU A 72 1.57 -17.69 9.76
N SER A 73 1.81 -18.42 10.86
CA SER A 73 0.88 -19.41 11.41
C SER A 73 -0.17 -18.79 12.35
N GLY A 74 -0.16 -17.46 12.58
CA GLY A 74 -1.11 -16.77 13.45
C GLY A 74 -0.77 -16.77 14.95
N ARG A 75 0.46 -17.14 15.34
CA ARG A 75 0.93 -16.97 16.73
C ARG A 75 1.49 -15.58 16.92
N TRP A 76 1.36 -14.99 18.12
CA TRP A 76 1.87 -13.66 18.41
C TRP A 76 2.71 -13.64 19.70
N TYR A 77 3.63 -12.68 19.77
CA TYR A 77 4.54 -12.43 20.89
C TYR A 77 4.62 -10.92 21.18
N GLY A 78 4.85 -10.56 22.44
CA GLY A 78 4.99 -9.17 22.88
C GLY A 78 4.05 -8.82 24.03
N ALA A 79 4.06 -7.55 24.46
CA ALA A 79 3.30 -7.10 25.62
C ALA A 79 1.85 -6.68 25.32
N ARG A 80 1.50 -6.50 24.03
CA ARG A 80 0.17 -6.02 23.60
C ARG A 80 -0.40 -6.93 22.53
N ARG A 81 -1.74 -7.06 22.51
CA ARG A 81 -2.45 -7.78 21.46
C ARG A 81 -2.23 -7.09 20.10
N PRO A 82 -2.05 -7.84 19.01
CA PRO A 82 -2.02 -7.28 17.66
C PRO A 82 -3.35 -6.61 17.31
N SER A 83 -3.34 -5.78 16.26
CA SER A 83 -4.56 -5.25 15.63
C SER A 83 -5.60 -6.36 15.47
N SER A 84 -6.88 -6.04 15.68
CA SER A 84 -8.01 -6.96 15.42
C SER A 84 -8.04 -7.48 13.98
N GLU A 85 -7.39 -6.77 13.06
CA GLU A 85 -7.40 -7.03 11.62
C GLU A 85 -6.14 -7.71 11.09
N TRP A 86 -5.35 -8.31 11.98
CA TRP A 86 -4.11 -9.00 11.62
C TRP A 86 -4.25 -10.09 10.55
N ARG A 87 -5.45 -10.65 10.33
CA ARG A 87 -5.69 -11.76 9.38
C ARG A 87 -5.36 -11.38 7.95
N PHE A 88 -5.84 -10.25 7.43
CA PHE A 88 -5.49 -9.83 6.07
C PHE A 88 -4.02 -9.46 5.96
N HIS A 89 -3.41 -8.88 7.00
CA HIS A 89 -1.97 -8.64 7.01
C HIS A 89 -1.19 -9.95 6.87
N ARG A 90 -1.52 -10.96 7.68
CA ARG A 90 -0.92 -12.30 7.62
C ARG A 90 -1.09 -12.90 6.24
N ASP A 91 -2.31 -12.94 5.72
CA ASP A 91 -2.63 -13.67 4.49
C ASP A 91 -2.04 -13.00 3.25
N ILE A 92 -2.04 -11.66 3.20
CA ILE A 92 -1.35 -10.90 2.16
C ILE A 92 0.15 -11.20 2.21
N LEU A 93 0.78 -11.13 3.39
CA LEU A 93 2.21 -11.42 3.54
C LEU A 93 2.53 -12.91 3.29
N ALA A 94 1.62 -13.83 3.53
CA ALA A 94 1.82 -15.25 3.22
C ALA A 94 1.73 -15.50 1.71
N ALA A 95 0.74 -14.91 1.04
CA ALA A 95 0.49 -15.11 -0.39
C ALA A 95 1.48 -14.36 -1.30
N ARG A 96 2.13 -13.31 -0.80
CA ARG A 96 2.96 -12.41 -1.62
C ARG A 96 4.37 -12.23 -1.10
N ALA A 97 5.33 -12.82 -1.80
CA ALA A 97 6.75 -12.64 -1.53
C ALA A 97 7.24 -11.20 -1.82
N ASP A 98 6.57 -10.47 -2.72
CA ASP A 98 6.89 -9.09 -3.05
C ASP A 98 6.32 -8.07 -2.03
N ALA A 99 5.41 -8.51 -1.15
CA ALA A 99 4.89 -7.70 -0.06
C ALA A 99 5.87 -7.71 1.13
N GLY A 100 6.48 -6.56 1.39
CA GLY A 100 7.30 -6.31 2.57
C GLY A 100 6.55 -5.56 3.68
N ALA A 101 5.54 -4.78 3.32
CA ALA A 101 4.68 -4.04 4.24
C ALA A 101 3.24 -3.95 3.73
N VAL A 102 2.31 -3.82 4.67
CA VAL A 102 0.88 -3.66 4.42
C VAL A 102 0.40 -2.51 5.30
N ILE A 103 -0.34 -1.57 4.73
CA ILE A 103 -0.97 -0.45 5.42
C ILE A 103 -2.47 -0.53 5.16
N HIS A 104 -3.24 -0.42 6.23
CA HIS A 104 -4.67 -0.26 6.18
C HIS A 104 -5.04 1.10 6.76
N THR A 105 -5.87 1.85 6.05
CA THR A 105 -6.33 3.17 6.49
C THR A 105 -7.81 3.37 6.25
N HIS A 106 -8.41 4.29 7.00
CA HIS A 106 -9.79 4.76 6.82
C HIS A 106 -9.77 6.19 6.28
N GLY A 107 -9.04 6.41 5.18
CA GLY A 107 -8.97 7.71 4.51
C GLY A 107 -10.35 8.14 4.02
N PRO A 108 -10.80 9.38 4.27
CA PRO A 108 -12.19 9.77 4.03
C PRO A 108 -12.62 9.62 2.58
N LEU A 109 -11.74 9.88 1.61
CA LEU A 109 -12.07 9.86 0.18
C LEU A 109 -12.14 8.42 -0.34
N ALA A 110 -11.14 7.58 -0.05
CA ALA A 110 -11.18 6.17 -0.40
C ALA A 110 -12.35 5.45 0.28
N THR A 111 -12.61 5.77 1.55
CA THR A 111 -13.72 5.20 2.31
C THR A 111 -15.07 5.64 1.75
N THR A 112 -15.20 6.88 1.25
CA THR A 112 -16.44 7.35 0.58
C THR A 112 -16.79 6.47 -0.63
N LEU A 113 -15.80 6.15 -1.49
CA LEU A 113 -16.01 5.24 -2.62
C LEU A 113 -16.32 3.81 -2.15
N ALA A 114 -15.64 3.36 -1.08
CA ALA A 114 -15.87 2.04 -0.51
C ALA A 114 -17.28 1.89 0.08
N VAL A 115 -17.83 2.94 0.70
CA VAL A 115 -19.22 2.98 1.17
C VAL A 115 -20.20 2.86 0.00
N LEU A 116 -19.87 3.42 -1.15
CA LEU A 116 -20.66 3.30 -2.38
C LEU A 116 -20.43 1.96 -3.11
N ARG A 117 -19.53 1.10 -2.63
CA ARG A 117 -19.13 -0.16 -3.27
C ARG A 117 -18.63 0.04 -4.70
N ARG A 118 -17.90 1.13 -4.93
CA ARG A 118 -17.38 1.50 -6.25
C ARG A 118 -15.88 1.23 -6.34
N ASP A 119 -15.49 0.60 -7.45
CA ASP A 119 -14.09 0.57 -7.88
C ASP A 119 -13.62 1.97 -8.30
N ILE A 120 -12.31 2.19 -8.31
CA ILE A 120 -11.69 3.32 -8.99
C ILE A 120 -11.30 2.84 -10.41
N PRO A 121 -11.97 3.32 -11.48
CA PRO A 121 -11.69 2.93 -12.86
C PRO A 121 -10.43 3.65 -13.40
N PRO A 122 -9.95 3.36 -14.62
CA PRO A 122 -8.78 4.01 -15.20
C PRO A 122 -9.09 5.45 -15.71
N PHE A 123 -9.67 6.29 -14.86
CA PHE A 123 -9.95 7.71 -15.17
C PHE A 123 -8.66 8.57 -15.21
N HIS A 124 -7.57 8.07 -14.65
CA HIS A 124 -6.26 8.72 -14.60
C HIS A 124 -5.14 7.67 -14.69
N TYR A 125 -4.05 7.98 -15.41
CA TYR A 125 -2.97 7.01 -15.67
C TYR A 125 -2.31 6.50 -14.37
N MET A 126 -2.26 7.33 -13.33
CA MET A 126 -1.70 6.95 -12.02
C MET A 126 -2.44 5.79 -11.34
N VAL A 127 -3.64 5.40 -11.78
CA VAL A 127 -4.27 4.15 -11.31
C VAL A 127 -3.34 2.94 -11.48
N ALA A 128 -2.46 2.97 -12.49
CA ALA A 128 -1.45 1.95 -12.72
C ALA A 128 -0.43 1.77 -11.57
N VAL A 129 -0.26 2.74 -10.65
CA VAL A 129 0.58 2.55 -9.44
C VAL A 129 0.06 1.42 -8.55
N ALA A 130 -1.24 1.15 -8.58
CA ALA A 130 -1.87 0.03 -7.91
C ALA A 130 -1.62 -1.30 -8.63
N GLY A 131 -0.80 -1.33 -9.68
CA GLY A 131 -0.36 -2.55 -10.38
C GLY A 131 -1.34 -3.09 -11.44
N GLY A 132 -2.39 -2.34 -11.77
CA GLY A 132 -3.35 -2.71 -12.80
C GLY A 132 -4.14 -1.51 -13.33
N ASP A 133 -5.21 -1.79 -14.05
CA ASP A 133 -6.10 -0.80 -14.68
C ASP A 133 -7.24 -0.31 -13.78
N SER A 134 -7.29 -0.75 -12.53
CA SER A 134 -8.33 -0.36 -11.56
C SER A 134 -7.90 -0.59 -10.13
N ILE A 135 -8.58 0.06 -9.17
CA ILE A 135 -8.51 -0.26 -7.74
C ILE A 135 -9.86 -0.82 -7.33
N ARG A 136 -9.90 -2.12 -7.03
CA ARG A 136 -11.14 -2.85 -6.78
C ARG A 136 -11.67 -2.62 -5.38
N CYS A 137 -12.99 -2.60 -5.22
CA CYS A 137 -13.68 -2.62 -3.94
C CYS A 137 -14.09 -4.04 -3.58
N ALA A 138 -13.46 -4.60 -2.55
CA ALA A 138 -13.84 -5.89 -2.01
C ALA A 138 -15.25 -5.81 -1.38
N PRO A 139 -16.11 -6.85 -1.53
CA PRO A 139 -17.38 -6.94 -0.83
C PRO A 139 -17.23 -6.83 0.69
N TYR A 140 -18.32 -6.47 1.37
CA TYR A 140 -18.31 -6.33 2.83
C TYR A 140 -18.22 -7.69 3.52
N ALA A 141 -17.38 -7.75 4.54
CA ALA A 141 -17.44 -8.73 5.62
C ALA A 141 -17.00 -8.05 6.92
N THR A 142 -17.43 -8.59 8.06
CA THR A 142 -17.12 -8.00 9.37
C THR A 142 -15.61 -7.92 9.59
N PHE A 143 -15.14 -6.79 10.14
CA PHE A 143 -13.72 -6.56 10.43
C PHE A 143 -13.12 -7.67 11.31
N GLY A 144 -11.83 -7.94 11.12
CA GLY A 144 -11.11 -8.97 11.87
C GLY A 144 -11.49 -10.43 11.56
N THR A 145 -12.43 -10.68 10.64
CA THR A 145 -12.81 -12.06 10.25
C THR A 145 -11.91 -12.63 9.15
N GLN A 146 -11.92 -13.96 9.00
CA GLN A 146 -11.25 -14.62 7.87
C GLN A 146 -11.94 -14.27 6.54
N ALA A 147 -13.27 -14.17 6.53
CA ALA A 147 -14.03 -13.81 5.34
C ALA A 147 -13.59 -12.45 4.74
N LEU A 148 -13.34 -11.43 5.57
CA LEU A 148 -12.80 -10.16 5.09
C LEU A 148 -11.39 -10.32 4.48
N SER A 149 -10.56 -11.17 5.08
CA SER A 149 -9.23 -11.48 4.57
C SER A 149 -9.30 -12.09 3.16
N ASP A 150 -10.15 -13.10 2.99
CA ASP A 150 -10.29 -13.82 1.71
C ASP A 150 -10.78 -12.88 0.60
N LEU A 151 -11.75 -12.01 0.91
CA LEU A 151 -12.27 -10.99 -0.01
C LEU A 151 -11.21 -9.94 -0.37
N ALA A 152 -10.41 -9.50 0.60
CA ALA A 152 -9.31 -8.57 0.35
C ALA A 152 -8.25 -9.19 -0.58
N LEU A 153 -7.86 -10.45 -0.36
CA LEU A 153 -6.91 -11.15 -1.24
C LEU A 153 -7.44 -11.26 -2.67
N ALA A 154 -8.72 -11.58 -2.85
CA ALA A 154 -9.34 -11.65 -4.16
C ALA A 154 -9.29 -10.28 -4.88
N ALA A 155 -9.65 -9.19 -4.18
CA ALA A 155 -9.56 -7.84 -4.72
C ALA A 155 -8.12 -7.43 -5.07
N LEU A 156 -7.13 -7.91 -4.30
CA LEU A 156 -5.70 -7.65 -4.49
C LEU A 156 -5.03 -8.52 -5.56
N ALA A 157 -5.73 -9.47 -6.18
CA ALA A 157 -5.16 -10.31 -7.23
C ALA A 157 -4.69 -9.45 -8.42
N GLY A 158 -3.37 -9.42 -8.66
CA GLY A 158 -2.76 -8.55 -9.68
C GLY A 158 -2.90 -7.04 -9.38
N ARG A 159 -3.07 -6.67 -8.10
CA ARG A 159 -3.15 -5.28 -7.62
C ARG A 159 -2.27 -5.09 -6.39
N ARG A 160 -1.94 -3.86 -6.02
CA ARG A 160 -1.20 -3.49 -4.80
C ARG A 160 -2.05 -2.71 -3.81
N ALA A 161 -3.25 -2.30 -4.21
CA ALA A 161 -4.22 -1.67 -3.34
C ALA A 161 -5.63 -2.13 -3.66
N CYS A 162 -6.51 -2.14 -2.67
CA CYS A 162 -7.95 -2.37 -2.83
C CYS A 162 -8.73 -1.58 -1.78
N LEU A 163 -9.96 -1.22 -2.12
CA LEU A 163 -10.94 -0.72 -1.15
C LEU A 163 -11.63 -1.90 -0.47
N LEU A 164 -12.16 -1.67 0.73
CA LEU A 164 -12.98 -2.60 1.51
C LEU A 164 -14.35 -1.96 1.73
N ALA A 165 -15.42 -2.56 1.20
CA ALA A 165 -16.75 -1.96 1.24
C ALA A 165 -17.15 -1.55 2.66
N ASN A 166 -17.71 -0.34 2.81
CA ASN A 166 -18.11 0.24 4.10
C ASN A 166 -17.01 0.25 5.17
N HIS A 167 -15.74 0.29 4.77
CA HIS A 167 -14.62 0.10 5.71
C HIS A 167 -13.42 1.01 5.44
N GLY A 168 -12.70 0.82 4.33
CA GLY A 168 -11.46 1.59 4.10
C GLY A 168 -10.60 1.10 2.94
N LEU A 169 -9.29 1.27 3.06
CA LEU A 169 -8.28 0.99 2.04
C LEU A 169 -7.22 0.04 2.57
N ILE A 170 -6.74 -0.89 1.74
CA ILE A 170 -5.50 -1.64 1.96
C ILE A 170 -4.50 -1.27 0.86
N ALA A 171 -3.25 -1.01 1.22
CA ALA A 171 -2.13 -0.78 0.32
C ALA A 171 -0.91 -1.63 0.70
N ILE A 172 -0.21 -2.16 -0.31
CA ILE A 172 0.93 -3.07 -0.17
C ILE A 172 2.16 -2.45 -0.81
N GLY A 173 3.31 -2.56 -0.13
CA GLY A 173 4.60 -2.14 -0.67
C GLY A 173 5.72 -3.11 -0.30
N ALA A 174 6.83 -3.02 -1.01
CA ALA A 174 8.06 -3.75 -0.63
C ALA A 174 8.68 -3.22 0.67
N THR A 175 8.35 -1.98 1.04
CA THR A 175 8.75 -1.34 2.31
C THR A 175 7.58 -0.53 2.86
N LEU A 176 7.67 -0.09 4.11
CA LEU A 176 6.67 0.77 4.74
C LEU A 176 6.49 2.09 3.98
N GLU A 177 7.58 2.67 3.49
CA GLU A 177 7.58 3.92 2.73
C GLU A 177 6.82 3.75 1.41
N LYS A 178 7.05 2.64 0.69
CA LYS A 178 6.34 2.35 -0.57
C LYS A 178 4.86 2.05 -0.34
N ALA A 179 4.53 1.33 0.73
CA ALA A 179 3.14 1.07 1.09
C ALA A 179 2.40 2.37 1.45
N LEU A 180 3.07 3.28 2.18
CA LEU A 180 2.50 4.57 2.56
C LEU A 180 2.31 5.48 1.35
N ALA A 181 3.31 5.58 0.48
CA ALA A 181 3.22 6.34 -0.75
C ALA A 181 2.03 5.87 -1.61
N LEU A 182 1.84 4.55 -1.74
CA LEU A 182 0.68 4.01 -2.44
C LEU A 182 -0.64 4.36 -1.74
N ALA A 183 -0.72 4.26 -0.41
CA ALA A 183 -1.94 4.61 0.32
C ALA A 183 -2.32 6.09 0.11
N VAL A 184 -1.34 6.99 0.13
CA VAL A 184 -1.53 8.43 -0.14
C VAL A 184 -2.01 8.66 -1.57
N GLU A 185 -1.39 8.00 -2.55
CA GLU A 185 -1.76 8.14 -3.96
C GLU A 185 -3.18 7.65 -4.21
N VAL A 186 -3.59 6.52 -3.63
CA VAL A 186 -4.96 6.01 -3.76
C VAL A 186 -5.98 6.95 -3.13
N GLU A 187 -5.68 7.55 -1.97
CA GLU A 187 -6.55 8.56 -1.37
C GLU A 187 -6.70 9.80 -2.28
N ALA A 188 -5.61 10.26 -2.90
CA ALA A 188 -5.64 11.36 -3.85
C ALA A 188 -6.47 11.02 -5.10
N LEU A 189 -6.27 9.83 -5.68
CA LEU A 189 -7.05 9.32 -6.82
C LEU A 189 -8.53 9.21 -6.47
N ALA A 190 -8.88 8.69 -5.29
CA ALA A 190 -10.26 8.64 -4.82
C ALA A 190 -10.88 10.05 -4.77
N GLY A 191 -10.13 11.02 -4.26
CA GLY A 191 -10.54 12.42 -4.23
C GLY A 191 -10.75 13.05 -5.61
N MET A 192 -9.87 12.77 -6.56
CA MET A 192 -10.02 13.25 -7.94
C MET A 192 -11.24 12.61 -8.61
N TYR A 193 -11.40 11.30 -8.47
CA TYR A 193 -12.51 10.55 -9.06
C TYR A 193 -13.87 11.00 -8.52
N LEU A 194 -13.99 11.19 -7.19
CA LEU A 194 -15.20 11.71 -6.56
C LEU A 194 -15.57 13.11 -7.09
N ARG A 195 -14.59 14.02 -7.19
CA ARG A 195 -14.82 15.37 -7.72
C ARG A 195 -15.22 15.36 -9.19
N ALA A 196 -14.57 14.52 -10.00
CA ALA A 196 -14.93 14.36 -11.40
C ALA A 196 -16.37 13.85 -11.55
N CYS A 197 -16.75 12.80 -10.79
CA CYS A 197 -18.11 12.27 -10.76
C CYS A 197 -19.16 13.29 -10.28
N ALA A 198 -18.77 14.24 -9.42
CA ALA A 198 -19.68 15.26 -8.90
C ALA A 198 -20.04 16.33 -9.94
N ILE A 199 -19.18 16.54 -10.96
CA ILE A 199 -19.38 17.57 -12.00
C ILE A 199 -19.66 16.98 -13.39
N GLY A 200 -19.50 15.66 -13.58
CA GLY A 200 -19.75 14.99 -14.85
C GLY A 200 -19.35 13.51 -14.85
N GLU A 201 -19.33 12.91 -16.04
CA GLU A 201 -18.88 11.55 -16.25
C GLU A 201 -17.38 11.54 -16.63
N PRO A 202 -16.49 10.89 -15.84
CA PRO A 202 -15.07 10.87 -16.15
C PRO A 202 -14.78 10.06 -17.42
N ALA A 203 -14.02 10.64 -18.35
CA ALA A 203 -13.46 9.88 -19.47
C ALA A 203 -12.47 8.82 -18.95
N LEU A 204 -12.54 7.62 -19.52
CA LEU A 204 -11.69 6.50 -19.11
C LEU A 204 -10.60 6.25 -20.13
N LEU A 205 -9.39 5.96 -19.66
CA LEU A 205 -8.32 5.45 -20.50
C LEU A 205 -8.67 4.06 -21.00
N SER A 206 -8.37 3.81 -22.26
CA SER A 206 -8.49 2.49 -22.88
C SER A 206 -7.51 1.49 -22.27
N ALA A 207 -7.78 0.19 -22.47
CA ALA A 207 -6.88 -0.88 -22.04
C ALA A 207 -5.46 -0.73 -22.64
N ALA A 208 -5.34 -0.26 -23.89
CA ALA A 208 -4.05 -0.03 -24.53
C ALA A 208 -3.26 1.10 -23.83
N GLN A 209 -3.91 2.23 -23.55
CA GLN A 209 -3.29 3.35 -22.83
C GLN A 209 -2.85 2.95 -21.41
N MET A 210 -3.65 2.14 -20.71
CA MET A 210 -3.26 1.63 -19.40
C MET A 210 -2.12 0.61 -19.46
N ALA A 211 -2.05 -0.20 -20.53
CA ALA A 211 -0.93 -1.13 -20.74
C ALA A 211 0.39 -0.37 -20.97
N GLU A 212 0.36 0.71 -21.75
CA GLU A 212 1.50 1.61 -21.95
C GLU A 212 1.94 2.25 -20.63
N ALA A 213 1.00 2.80 -19.85
CA ALA A 213 1.29 3.36 -18.54
C ALA A 213 1.93 2.32 -17.60
N LEU A 214 1.37 1.11 -17.52
CA LEU A 214 1.90 0.01 -16.70
C LEU A 214 3.32 -0.41 -17.10
N ALA A 215 3.65 -0.37 -18.39
CA ALA A 215 5.00 -0.65 -18.87
C ALA A 215 6.00 0.40 -18.37
N LEU A 216 5.62 1.69 -18.45
CA LEU A 216 6.43 2.81 -17.98
C LEU A 216 6.54 2.87 -16.45
N PHE A 217 5.55 2.39 -15.70
CA PHE A 217 5.62 2.34 -14.22
C PHE A 217 6.72 1.44 -13.68
N ARG A 218 7.36 0.60 -14.51
CA ARG A 218 8.56 -0.15 -14.13
C ARG A 218 9.78 0.77 -13.94
N THR A 219 9.83 1.90 -14.64
CA THR A 219 10.92 2.90 -14.61
C THR A 219 10.47 4.25 -14.04
N TYR A 220 9.17 4.43 -13.76
CA TYR A 220 8.61 5.66 -13.22
C TYR A 220 9.22 6.04 -11.86
N GLY A 221 9.54 7.33 -11.70
CA GLY A 221 10.20 7.87 -10.50
C GLY A 221 11.70 7.58 -10.42
N THR A 222 12.31 7.09 -11.50
CA THR A 222 13.77 6.95 -11.63
C THR A 222 14.33 7.97 -12.63
N PRO A 223 15.62 8.33 -12.54
CA PRO A 223 16.29 9.18 -13.55
C PRO A 223 16.27 8.58 -14.96
N ASP A 224 15.98 7.29 -15.09
CA ASP A 224 16.03 6.51 -16.34
C ASP A 224 14.66 6.44 -17.02
N PHE A 225 13.78 7.42 -16.79
CA PHE A 225 12.52 7.50 -17.53
C PHE A 225 12.83 7.69 -19.03
N PRO A 226 12.31 6.81 -19.91
CA PRO A 226 12.68 6.84 -21.31
C PRO A 226 12.10 8.09 -21.98
N ASP A 227 12.99 8.95 -22.47
CA ASP A 227 12.66 10.10 -23.30
C ASP A 227 13.60 10.10 -24.50
N ALA A 228 13.06 9.76 -25.67
CA ALA A 228 13.83 9.64 -26.90
C ALA A 228 14.27 10.99 -27.47
N ASP A 229 13.66 12.09 -27.00
CA ASP A 229 13.93 13.45 -27.46
C ASP A 229 14.95 14.16 -26.55
N LEU A 230 15.22 13.63 -25.35
CA LEU A 230 16.29 14.15 -24.49
C LEU A 230 17.68 13.84 -25.06
N VAL A 231 18.44 14.92 -25.25
CA VAL A 231 19.82 14.90 -25.70
C VAL A 231 20.70 15.42 -24.57
N HIS A 232 21.56 14.56 -24.01
CA HIS A 232 22.54 14.96 -23.01
C HIS A 232 23.83 15.40 -23.71
N ALA A 233 24.10 16.71 -23.69
CA ALA A 233 25.31 17.32 -24.28
C ALA A 233 25.57 16.90 -25.74
N GLY A 234 24.51 16.90 -26.58
CA GLY A 234 24.61 16.53 -28.01
C GLY A 234 24.52 15.02 -28.30
N THR A 235 24.47 14.16 -27.29
CA THR A 235 24.31 12.71 -27.45
C THR A 235 22.92 12.28 -27.00
N ARG A 236 22.19 11.55 -27.85
CA ARG A 236 20.90 10.95 -27.45
C ARG A 236 21.14 9.93 -26.35
N LEU A 237 20.31 9.97 -25.32
CA LEU A 237 20.34 8.96 -24.26
C LEU A 237 19.96 7.58 -24.86
N PRO A 238 20.60 6.48 -24.43
CA PRO A 238 20.23 5.14 -24.90
C PRO A 238 18.76 4.86 -24.56
N ARG A 239 18.03 4.26 -25.51
CA ARG A 239 16.66 3.79 -25.25
C ARG A 239 16.75 2.70 -24.17
N GLY A 240 16.12 2.96 -23.03
CA GLY A 240 15.97 2.00 -21.93
C GLY A 240 15.17 0.77 -22.32
#